data_AF-A0A527H508-F1
#
_entry.id   AF-A0A527H508-F1
#
_cell.length_a   1.000
_cell.length_b   1.000
_cell.length_c   1.000
_cell.angle_alpha   90.00
_cell.angle_beta   90.00
_cell.angle_gamma   90.00
#
_symmetry.space_group_name_H-M   'P 1'
#
loop_
_entity.id
_entity.type
_entity.pdbx_description
1 polymer ?
#
loop_
_entity_poly.entity_id
_entity_poly.type
_entity_poly.pdbx_seq_one_letter_code
_entity_poly.pdbx_strand_id
1 'polypeptide(L)' 'PWQPYLLCAYVAFIGNIGLGTFIDIDHWRHVYLLLGLIWGAIALEYRHQRLLRPALQGSPAPAIAAV' A
#
# COMPACT_ATOMS: atom_id res chain seq x y z
N PRO A 1 -8.27 3.77 -5.42
CA PRO A 1 -9.06 2.82 -4.57
C PRO A 1 -8.39 1.43 -4.45
N TRP A 2 -7.10 1.38 -4.07
CA TRP A 2 -6.36 0.14 -3.79
C TRP A 2 -6.04 -0.05 -2.30
N GLN A 3 -6.31 0.96 -1.48
CA GLN A 3 -6.17 0.94 -0.02
C GLN A 3 -6.83 -0.28 0.67
N PRO A 4 -8.07 -0.72 0.33
CA PRO A 4 -8.66 -1.88 1.00
C PRO A 4 -7.93 -3.19 0.69
N TYR A 5 -7.40 -3.35 -0.52
CA TYR A 5 -6.62 -4.55 -0.88
C TYR A 5 -5.29 -4.60 -0.13
N LEU A 6 -4.65 -3.44 0.08
CA LEU A 6 -3.43 -3.33 0.88
C LEU A 6 -3.71 -3.71 2.35
N LEU A 7 -4.81 -3.22 2.91
CA LEU A 7 -5.24 -3.56 4.27
C LEU A 7 -5.49 -5.06 4.43
N CYS A 8 -6.23 -5.68 3.50
CA CYS A 8 -6.49 -7.12 3.53
C CYS A 8 -5.19 -7.94 3.43
N ALA A 9 -4.28 -7.56 2.54
CA ALA A 9 -2.99 -8.22 2.39
C ALA A 9 -2.12 -8.11 3.65
N TYR A 10 -2.15 -6.94 4.29
CA TYR A 10 -1.42 -6.67 5.52
C TYR A 10 -1.97 -7.48 6.70
N VAL A 11 -3.29 -7.53 6.87
CA VAL A 11 -3.94 -8.36 7.90
C VAL A 11 -3.66 -9.84 7.67
N ALA A 12 -3.73 -10.31 6.42
CA ALA A 12 -3.39 -11.70 6.07
C ALA A 12 -1.91 -12.02 6.36
N PHE A 13 -0.99 -11.08 6.11
CA PHE A 13 0.43 -11.22 6.40
C PHE A 13 0.69 -11.35 7.91
N ILE A 14 0.12 -10.46 8.71
CA ILE A 14 0.23 -10.51 10.18
C ILE A 14 -0.45 -11.77 10.73
N GLY A 15 -1.59 -12.17 10.18
CA GLY A 15 -2.26 -13.42 10.54
C GLY A 15 -1.39 -14.66 10.29
N ASN A 16 -0.68 -14.72 9.17
CA ASN A 16 0.27 -15.79 8.88
C ASN A 16 1.46 -15.80 9.86
N ILE A 17 1.98 -14.64 10.27
CA ILE A 17 3.03 -14.55 11.29
C ILE A 17 2.52 -15.03 12.65
N GLY A 18 1.33 -14.59 13.06
CA GLY A 18 0.71 -14.97 14.33
C GLY A 18 0.41 -16.46 14.40
N LEU A 19 -0.21 -17.02 13.35
CA LEU A 19 -0.46 -18.46 13.23
C LEU A 19 0.86 -19.25 13.21
N GLY A 20 1.89 -18.76 12.51
CA GLY A 20 3.22 -19.36 12.44
C GLY A 20 4.04 -19.29 13.72
N THR A 21 3.60 -18.48 14.69
CA THR A 21 4.23 -18.41 16.01
C THR A 21 3.69 -19.48 16.96
N PHE A 22 2.42 -19.89 16.81
CA PHE A 22 1.77 -20.89 17.66
C PHE A 22 1.71 -22.28 17.02
N ILE A 23 1.67 -22.35 15.69
CA ILE A 23 1.55 -23.58 14.91
C ILE A 23 2.67 -23.58 13.87
N ASP A 24 3.39 -24.68 13.71
CA ASP A 24 4.34 -24.85 12.60
C ASP A 24 3.58 -24.88 11.26
N ILE A 25 3.48 -23.72 10.60
CA ILE A 25 3.02 -23.62 9.22
C ILE A 25 4.22 -23.62 8.27
N ASP A 26 4.42 -24.72 7.55
CA ASP A 26 5.43 -24.86 6.48
C ASP A 26 5.04 -24.13 5.18
N HIS A 27 4.48 -22.93 5.30
CA HIS A 27 3.88 -22.17 4.20
C HIS A 27 4.58 -20.81 3.97
N TRP A 28 5.90 -20.77 4.14
CA TRP A 28 6.83 -19.71 3.72
C TRP A 28 6.48 -19.10 2.35
N ARG A 29 5.97 -19.89 1.40
CA ARG A 29 5.46 -19.39 0.10
C ARG A 29 4.33 -18.36 0.21
N HIS A 30 3.40 -18.52 1.16
CA HIS A 30 2.32 -17.56 1.39
C HIS A 30 2.84 -16.26 1.99
N VAL A 31 3.87 -16.33 2.84
CA VAL A 31 4.53 -15.14 3.40
C VAL A 31 5.17 -14.30 2.30
N TYR A 32 5.92 -14.92 1.38
CA TYR A 32 6.54 -14.20 0.27
C TYR A 32 5.52 -13.64 -0.72
N LEU A 33 4.43 -14.37 -0.98
CA LEU A 33 3.35 -13.88 -1.85
C LEU A 33 2.68 -12.64 -1.25
N LEU A 34 2.35 -12.67 0.04
CA LEU A 34 1.75 -11.54 0.76
C LEU A 34 2.70 -10.34 0.86
N LEU A 35 3.98 -10.57 1.11
CA LEU A 35 5.00 -9.53 1.08
C LEU A 35 5.10 -8.87 -0.32
N GLY A 36 5.12 -9.68 -1.38
CA GLY A 36 5.12 -9.19 -2.76
C GLY A 36 3.89 -8.35 -3.09
N LEU A 37 2.71 -8.73 -2.59
CA LEU A 37 1.47 -8.00 -2.81
C LEU A 37 1.46 -6.64 -2.07
N ILE A 38 1.97 -6.60 -0.84
CA ILE A 38 2.13 -5.35 -0.06
C ILE A 38 3.10 -4.40 -0.77
N TRP A 39 4.27 -4.89 -1.19
CA TRP A 39 5.25 -4.10 -1.94
C TRP A 39 4.69 -3.59 -3.28
N GLY A 40 3.96 -4.44 -4.01
CA GLY A 40 3.30 -4.05 -5.26
C GLY A 40 2.26 -2.95 -5.06
N ALA A 41 1.49 -3.01 -3.98
CA ALA A 41 0.50 -1.98 -3.64
C ALA A 41 1.16 -0.64 -3.24
N ILE A 42 2.29 -0.67 -2.52
CA ILE A 42 3.07 0.53 -2.20
C ILE A 42 3.64 1.17 -3.48
N ALA A 43 4.17 0.38 -4.40
CA ALA A 43 4.66 0.89 -5.68
C ALA A 43 3.53 1.50 -6.53
N LEU A 44 2.34 0.92 -6.49
CA LEU A 44 1.15 1.45 -7.17
C LEU A 44 0.73 2.81 -6.58
N GLU A 45 0.67 2.92 -5.25
CA GLU A 45 0.39 4.18 -4.54
C GLU A 45 1.43 5.25 -4.91
N TYR A 46 2.72 4.90 -4.88
CA TYR A 46 3.79 5.82 -5.24
C TYR A 46 3.68 6.32 -6.69
N ARG A 47 3.35 5.43 -7.64
CA ARG A 47 3.07 5.81 -9.03
C ARG A 47 1.85 6.71 -9.13
N HIS A 48 0.78 6.40 -8.41
CA HIS A 48 -0.44 7.19 -8.42
C HIS A 48 -0.16 8.62 -7.92
N GLN A 49 0.49 8.77 -6.76
CA GLN A 49 0.88 10.08 -6.22
C GLN A 49 1.80 10.87 -7.14
N ARG A 50 2.72 10.20 -7.85
CA ARG A 50 3.58 10.83 -8.86
C ARG A 50 2.81 11.34 -10.08
N LEU A 51 1.68 10.72 -10.44
CA LEU A 51 0.83 11.19 -11.53
C LEU A 51 -0.06 12.37 -11.09
N LEU A 52 -0.44 12.43 -9.81
CA LEU A 52 -1.20 13.55 -9.24
C LEU A 52 -0.36 14.82 -8.99
N ARG A 53 0.93 14.69 -8.63
CA ARG A 53 1.81 15.84 -8.30
C ARG A 53 2.01 16.86 -9.44
N PRO A 54 2.20 16.45 -10.72
CA PRO A 54 2.29 17.39 -11.84
C PRO A 54 1.00 18.18 -12.07
N ALA A 55 -0.17 17.57 -11.85
CA ALA A 55 -1.47 18.22 -12.05
C ALA A 55 -1.72 19.36 -11.04
N LEU A 56 -1.17 19.25 -9.83
CA LEU A 56 -1.25 20.29 -8.79
C LEU A 56 -0.24 21.43 -8.99
N GLN A 57 0.90 21.17 -9.65
CA GLN A 57 1.95 22.18 -9.87
C GLN A 57 1.67 23.12 -11.06
N GLY A 58 0.78 22.73 -11.99
CA GLY A 58 0.39 23.56 -13.13
C GLY A 58 -0.76 24.54 -12.86
N SER A 59 -1.39 24.50 -11.68
CA SER A 59 -2.46 25.43 -11.32
C SER A 59 -1.87 26.72 -10.76
N PRO A 60 -2.12 27.91 -11.36
CA PRO A 60 -1.81 29.17 -10.69
C PRO A 60 -2.56 29.20 -9.35
N ALA A 61 -1.86 29.53 -8.28
CA ALA A 61 -2.42 29.60 -6.94
C ALA A 61 -3.71 30.44 -6.95
N PRO A 62 -4.84 29.95 -6.39
CA PRO A 62 -6.03 30.76 -6.32
C PRO A 62 -5.74 31.96 -5.40
N ALA A 63 -5.93 33.17 -5.92
CA ALA A 63 -5.67 34.46 -5.29
C ALA A 63 -6.45 34.73 -3.97
N ILE A 64 -7.10 33.72 -3.41
CA ILE A 64 -7.92 33.75 -2.19
C ILE A 64 -7.12 33.67 -0.88
N ALA A 65 -5.80 33.47 -0.94
CA ALA A 65 -4.93 33.47 0.24
C ALA A 65 -4.33 34.86 0.57
N ALA A 66 -4.72 35.91 -0.17
CA ALA A 66 -4.15 37.26 -0.06
C ALA A 66 -5.14 38.35 0.44
N VAL A 67 -6.31 37.96 0.96
CA VAL A 67 -7.30 38.85 1.61
C VAL A 67 -7.46 38.42 3.06
#